data_AF-A0A928DMB5-F1
#
_entry.id   AF-A0A928DMB5-F1
#
_cell.length_a   1.000
_cell.length_b   1.000
_cell.length_c   1.000
_cell.angle_alpha   90.00
_cell.angle_beta   90.00
_cell.angle_gamma   90.00
#
_symmetry.space_group_name_H-M   'P 1'
#
loop_
_entity.id
_entity.type
_entity.pdbx_description
1 polymer ?
#
loop_
_entity_poly.entity_id
_entity_poly.type
_entity_poly.pdbx_seq_one_letter_code
_entity_poly.pdbx_strand_id
1 'polypeptide(L)'
;MSTELPQKVQSRVEDGRITIVAARYNEKYTDALLQNCLDELAETAPDVEVEVVRVPGAFEVPMMVKRAIEQPVSGETPDAVIAFGVILRGSTAHADLIGTAITNQLMSQACESLVPVIHEVLLLNNEEQAFARCIASSLNRGREAARAALEMLNVLQEQKDEMRYQARRNSVSRTGSLI
;
A
#
# COMPACT_ATOMS: atom_id res chain seq x y z
N MET A 1 -2.17 4.06 19.48
CA MET A 1 -2.62 2.92 18.65
C MET A 1 -3.98 3.29 18.08
N SER A 2 -4.24 3.05 16.79
CA SER A 2 -5.56 3.30 16.21
C SER A 2 -6.65 2.51 16.94
N THR A 3 -7.75 3.16 17.25
CA THR A 3 -8.93 2.57 17.90
C THR A 3 -10.03 2.22 16.91
N GLU A 4 -9.93 2.68 15.66
CA GLU A 4 -10.91 2.49 14.60
C GLU A 4 -10.21 2.32 13.24
N LEU A 5 -10.92 1.70 12.28
CA LEU A 5 -10.48 1.60 10.89
C LEU A 5 -10.57 2.98 10.22
N PRO A 6 -9.71 3.30 9.23
CA PRO A 6 -9.95 4.41 8.32
C PRO A 6 -11.36 4.33 7.74
N GLN A 7 -11.98 5.50 7.52
CA GLN A 7 -13.32 5.56 6.95
C GLN A 7 -13.35 4.82 5.60
N LYS A 8 -14.47 4.15 5.33
CA LYS A 8 -14.66 3.48 4.05
C LYS A 8 -14.83 4.56 2.99
N VAL A 9 -13.87 4.65 2.07
CA VAL A 9 -13.90 5.58 0.96
C VAL A 9 -14.40 4.81 -0.26
N GLN A 10 -15.44 5.32 -0.91
CA GLN A 10 -15.78 4.86 -2.25
C GLN A 10 -14.81 5.57 -3.20
N SER A 11 -13.85 4.82 -3.73
CA SER A 11 -12.81 5.42 -4.56
C SER A 11 -13.43 5.99 -5.83
N ARG A 12 -12.93 7.13 -6.28
CA ARG A 12 -13.29 7.74 -7.58
C ARG A 12 -12.31 7.34 -8.68
N VAL A 13 -11.38 6.43 -8.37
CA VAL A 13 -10.33 5.99 -9.28
C VAL A 13 -10.91 4.93 -10.20
N GLU A 14 -11.17 5.30 -11.46
CA GLU A 14 -11.77 4.40 -12.46
C GLU A 14 -10.72 3.49 -13.15
N ASP A 15 -9.42 3.81 -13.08
CA ASP A 15 -8.33 3.09 -13.77
C ASP A 15 -7.04 3.00 -12.92
N GLY A 16 -7.12 2.46 -11.70
CA GLY A 16 -5.96 2.34 -10.81
C GLY A 16 -5.23 1.00 -10.94
N ARG A 17 -3.90 0.99 -10.80
CA ARG A 17 -3.09 -0.24 -10.71
C ARG A 17 -2.46 -0.37 -9.33
N ILE A 18 -2.79 -1.44 -8.61
CA ILE A 18 -2.19 -1.76 -7.31
C ILE A 18 -1.38 -3.06 -7.41
N THR A 19 -0.12 -3.03 -7.00
CA THR A 19 0.66 -4.26 -6.78
C THR A 19 0.70 -4.59 -5.29
N ILE A 20 0.38 -5.83 -4.93
CA ILE A 20 0.49 -6.34 -3.57
C ILE A 20 1.68 -7.29 -3.49
N VAL A 21 2.65 -6.99 -2.62
CA VAL A 21 3.79 -7.86 -2.33
C VAL A 21 3.57 -8.49 -0.96
N ALA A 22 3.35 -9.81 -0.93
CA ALA A 22 3.02 -10.53 0.31
C ALA A 22 4.00 -11.66 0.63
N ALA A 23 4.52 -11.65 1.86
CA ALA A 23 5.34 -12.75 2.38
C ALA A 23 4.51 -14.02 2.63
N ARG A 24 5.11 -15.20 2.39
CA ARG A 24 4.51 -16.51 2.67
C ARG A 24 4.71 -16.95 4.12
N TYR A 25 5.80 -16.56 4.76
CA TYR A 25 6.04 -16.91 6.17
C TYR A 25 4.95 -16.33 7.09
N ASN A 26 4.55 -17.09 8.12
CA ASN A 26 3.35 -16.83 8.93
C ASN A 26 2.04 -16.82 8.11
N GLU A 27 1.91 -17.77 7.18
CA GLU A 27 0.84 -17.92 6.18
C GLU A 27 -0.57 -17.68 6.74
N LYS A 28 -0.92 -18.30 7.89
CA LYS A 28 -2.22 -18.10 8.56
C LYS A 28 -2.59 -16.62 8.71
N TYR A 29 -1.63 -15.76 9.02
CA TYR A 29 -1.85 -14.34 9.25
C TYR A 29 -1.63 -13.51 7.99
N THR A 30 -0.59 -13.81 7.20
CA THR A 30 -0.32 -13.06 5.96
C THR A 30 -1.37 -13.30 4.89
N ASP A 31 -1.91 -14.51 4.77
CA ASP A 31 -3.01 -14.81 3.84
C ASP A 31 -4.31 -14.16 4.29
N ALA A 32 -4.55 -14.09 5.60
CA ALA A 32 -5.68 -13.34 6.13
C ALA A 32 -5.57 -11.85 5.80
N LEU A 33 -4.40 -11.23 5.95
CA LEU A 33 -4.18 -9.84 5.53
C LEU A 33 -4.48 -9.64 4.04
N LEU A 34 -3.89 -10.51 3.20
CA LEU A 34 -4.07 -10.45 1.75
C LEU A 34 -5.54 -10.59 1.37
N GLN A 35 -6.23 -11.63 1.86
CA GLN A 35 -7.63 -11.88 1.51
C GLN A 35 -8.53 -10.72 1.96
N ASN A 36 -8.37 -10.24 3.20
CA ASN A 36 -9.15 -9.11 3.69
C ASN A 36 -8.90 -7.82 2.88
N CYS A 37 -7.67 -7.62 2.38
CA CYS A 37 -7.34 -6.51 1.50
C CYS A 37 -8.03 -6.65 0.13
N LEU A 38 -7.93 -7.83 -0.48
CA LEU A 38 -8.57 -8.12 -1.77
C LEU A 38 -10.10 -7.99 -1.70
N ASP A 39 -10.72 -8.50 -0.64
CA ASP A 39 -12.18 -8.41 -0.44
C ASP A 39 -12.62 -6.94 -0.33
N GLU A 40 -11.87 -6.11 0.40
CA GLU A 40 -12.19 -4.68 0.54
C GLU A 40 -11.96 -3.93 -0.78
N LEU A 41 -10.88 -4.21 -1.53
CA LEU A 41 -10.65 -3.61 -2.85
C LEU A 41 -11.75 -4.01 -3.84
N ALA A 42 -12.13 -5.28 -3.88
CA ALA A 42 -13.20 -5.76 -4.77
C ALA A 42 -14.56 -5.11 -4.46
N GLU A 43 -14.84 -4.80 -3.18
CA GLU A 43 -16.07 -4.12 -2.79
C GLU A 43 -16.04 -2.61 -3.05
N THR A 44 -14.89 -1.95 -2.86
CA THR A 44 -14.79 -0.48 -2.83
C THR A 44 -14.26 0.15 -4.11
N ALA A 45 -13.52 -0.61 -4.92
CA ALA A 45 -12.89 -0.17 -6.16
C ALA A 45 -12.74 -1.36 -7.14
N PRO A 46 -13.85 -1.92 -7.64
CA PRO A 46 -13.84 -3.13 -8.48
C PRO A 46 -13.10 -2.96 -9.81
N ASP A 47 -12.95 -1.71 -10.28
CA ASP A 47 -12.28 -1.38 -11.54
C ASP A 47 -10.75 -1.23 -11.38
N VAL A 48 -10.21 -1.29 -10.15
CA VAL A 48 -8.77 -1.25 -9.90
C VAL A 48 -8.13 -2.59 -10.25
N GLU A 49 -7.11 -2.56 -11.10
CA GLU A 49 -6.31 -3.74 -11.43
C GLU A 49 -5.37 -4.09 -10.27
N VAL A 50 -5.45 -5.32 -9.78
CA VAL A 50 -4.63 -5.81 -8.68
C VAL A 50 -3.71 -6.94 -9.13
N GLU A 51 -2.40 -6.74 -8.98
CA GLU A 51 -1.38 -7.78 -9.16
C GLU A 51 -0.89 -8.27 -7.78
N VAL A 52 -0.77 -9.57 -7.57
CA VAL A 52 -0.25 -10.14 -6.32
C VAL A 52 1.06 -10.88 -6.57
N VAL A 53 2.11 -10.47 -5.88
CA VAL A 53 3.44 -11.10 -5.90
C VAL A 53 3.75 -11.72 -4.54
N ARG A 54 4.08 -13.01 -4.52
CA ARG A 54 4.36 -13.76 -3.30
C ARG A 54 5.86 -14.00 -3.11
N VAL A 55 6.40 -13.61 -1.96
CA VAL A 55 7.82 -13.78 -1.60
C VAL A 55 8.01 -14.72 -0.41
N PRO A 56 9.19 -15.33 -0.20
CA PRO A 56 9.40 -16.31 0.87
C PRO A 56 9.12 -15.75 2.28
N GLY A 57 9.75 -14.62 2.64
CA GLY A 57 9.61 -14.00 3.95
C GLY A 57 9.47 -12.48 3.88
N ALA A 58 9.26 -11.87 5.05
CA ALA A 58 9.11 -10.41 5.16
C ALA A 58 10.37 -9.66 4.70
N PHE A 59 11.55 -10.27 4.83
CA PHE A 59 12.82 -9.64 4.49
C PHE A 59 13.00 -9.42 2.97
N GLU A 60 12.35 -10.23 2.13
CA GLU A 60 12.37 -10.06 0.68
C GLU A 60 11.33 -9.03 0.18
N VAL A 61 10.38 -8.61 1.03
CA VAL A 61 9.30 -7.68 0.65
C VAL A 61 9.85 -6.36 0.10
N PRO A 62 10.78 -5.65 0.77
CA PRO A 62 11.29 -4.38 0.24
C PRO A 62 11.98 -4.53 -1.12
N MET A 63 12.77 -5.57 -1.32
CA MET A 63 13.42 -5.79 -2.62
C MET A 63 12.37 -5.99 -3.73
N MET A 64 11.34 -6.78 -3.45
CA MET A 64 10.27 -7.03 -4.42
C MET A 64 9.39 -5.81 -4.66
N VAL A 65 9.14 -4.96 -3.66
CA VAL A 65 8.44 -3.67 -3.83
C VAL A 65 9.23 -2.77 -4.80
N LYS A 66 10.54 -2.62 -4.60
CA LYS A 66 11.39 -1.87 -5.54
C LYS A 66 11.32 -2.44 -6.95
N ARG A 67 11.40 -3.77 -7.08
CA ARG A 67 11.29 -4.45 -8.37
C ARG A 67 9.94 -4.19 -9.04
N ALA A 68 8.83 -4.25 -8.30
CA ALA A 68 7.49 -4.00 -8.84
C ALA A 68 7.34 -2.57 -9.39
N ILE A 69 7.97 -1.60 -8.72
CA ILE A 69 7.94 -0.20 -9.15
C ILE A 69 8.83 0.05 -10.38
N GLU A 70 10.07 -0.45 -10.35
CA GLU A 70 11.09 -0.13 -11.37
C GLU A 70 11.07 -1.07 -12.57
N GLN A 71 10.63 -2.31 -12.39
CA GLN A 71 10.62 -3.38 -13.40
C GLN A 71 9.30 -4.17 -13.35
N PRO A 72 8.15 -3.51 -13.52
CA PRO A 72 6.85 -4.16 -13.50
C PRO A 72 6.74 -5.18 -14.64
N VAL A 73 6.12 -6.33 -14.36
CA VAL A 73 5.90 -7.37 -15.38
C VAL A 73 4.89 -6.91 -16.43
N SER A 74 3.93 -6.07 -16.04
CA SER A 74 2.95 -5.44 -16.93
C SER A 74 3.58 -4.43 -17.91
N GLY A 75 4.79 -3.94 -17.61
CA GLY A 75 5.42 -2.82 -18.32
C GLY A 75 4.98 -1.44 -17.86
N GLU A 76 4.03 -1.35 -16.92
CA GLU A 76 3.51 -0.10 -16.37
C GLU A 76 3.77 -0.04 -14.86
N THR A 77 4.34 1.07 -14.39
CA THR A 77 4.55 1.31 -12.95
C THR A 77 3.20 1.33 -12.23
N PRO A 78 3.05 0.63 -11.09
CA PRO A 78 1.81 0.66 -10.33
C PRO A 78 1.57 2.05 -9.73
N ASP A 79 0.30 2.44 -9.59
CA ASP A 79 -0.10 3.67 -8.94
C ASP A 79 0.04 3.60 -7.41
N ALA A 80 0.00 2.39 -6.84
CA ALA A 80 0.34 2.14 -5.44
C ALA A 80 0.85 0.71 -5.25
N VAL A 81 1.64 0.51 -4.19
CA VAL A 81 2.10 -0.82 -3.77
C VAL A 81 1.67 -1.09 -2.33
N ILE A 82 1.18 -2.29 -2.03
CA ILE A 82 0.85 -2.73 -0.68
C ILE A 82 1.82 -3.83 -0.26
N ALA A 83 2.51 -3.64 0.86
CA ALA A 83 3.51 -4.54 1.40
C ALA A 83 2.97 -5.30 2.61
N PHE A 84 2.87 -6.63 2.51
CA PHE A 84 2.38 -7.50 3.58
C PHE A 84 3.45 -8.45 4.11
N GLY A 85 3.50 -8.57 5.42
CA GLY A 85 4.28 -9.58 6.12
C GLY A 85 3.91 -9.64 7.59
N VAL A 86 4.17 -10.77 8.24
CA VAL A 86 3.99 -10.91 9.68
C VAL A 86 5.26 -11.46 10.28
N ILE A 87 5.77 -10.79 11.31
CA ILE A 87 6.95 -11.15 12.08
C ILE A 87 6.49 -11.31 13.52
N LEU A 88 6.59 -12.52 14.04
CA LEU A 88 6.35 -12.80 15.46
C LEU A 88 7.67 -12.71 16.22
N ARG A 89 7.68 -11.93 17.31
CA ARG A 89 8.86 -11.79 18.17
C ARG A 89 9.25 -13.15 18.76
N GLY A 90 10.50 -13.54 18.52
CA GLY A 90 11.12 -14.74 19.09
C GLY A 90 11.95 -14.42 20.33
N SER A 91 12.89 -15.33 20.66
CA SER A 91 13.78 -15.20 21.82
C SER A 91 15.00 -14.31 21.59
N THR A 92 15.22 -13.83 20.37
CA THR A 92 16.40 -13.05 19.98
C THR A 92 16.00 -11.70 19.38
N ALA A 93 16.96 -10.78 19.28
CA ALA A 93 16.78 -9.46 18.64
C ALA A 93 16.51 -9.52 17.13
N HIS A 94 16.50 -10.72 16.52
CA HIS A 94 16.34 -10.92 15.09
C HIS A 94 15.07 -10.24 14.52
N ALA A 95 13.95 -10.37 15.22
CA ALA A 95 12.67 -9.79 14.79
C ALA A 95 12.71 -8.25 14.73
N ASP A 96 13.38 -7.61 15.68
CA ASP A 96 13.52 -6.15 15.73
C ASP A 96 14.42 -5.63 14.60
N LEU A 97 15.55 -6.32 14.37
CA LEU A 97 16.49 -5.97 13.31
C LEU A 97 15.83 -6.05 11.93
N ILE A 98 15.09 -7.13 11.68
CA ILE A 98 14.34 -7.31 10.44
C ILE A 98 13.25 -6.23 10.30
N GLY A 99 12.41 -6.06 11.33
CA GLY A 99 11.30 -5.10 11.28
C GLY A 99 11.78 -3.67 11.03
N THR A 100 12.88 -3.26 11.66
CA THR A 100 13.48 -1.93 11.47
C THR A 100 14.05 -1.77 10.06
N ALA A 101 14.81 -2.75 9.56
CA ALA A 101 15.39 -2.69 8.21
C ALA A 101 14.30 -2.60 7.13
N ILE A 102 13.24 -3.40 7.24
CA ILE A 102 12.11 -3.39 6.31
C ILE A 102 11.37 -2.05 6.34
N THR A 103 11.02 -1.55 7.54
CA THR A 103 10.29 -0.28 7.70
C THR A 103 11.05 0.87 7.04
N ASN A 104 12.35 0.97 7.30
CA ASN A 104 13.19 2.02 6.73
C ASN A 104 13.27 1.93 5.21
N GLN A 105 13.42 0.72 4.67
CA GLN A 105 13.58 0.53 3.23
C GLN A 105 12.29 0.80 2.45
N LEU A 106 11.13 0.39 2.97
CA LEU A 106 9.84 0.67 2.35
C LEU A 106 9.51 2.17 2.37
N MET A 107 9.85 2.87 3.46
CA MET A 107 9.73 4.34 3.54
C MET A 107 10.62 5.03 2.49
N SER A 108 11.90 4.64 2.39
CA SER A 108 12.82 5.20 1.38
C SER A 108 12.29 4.97 -0.04
N GLN A 109 11.76 3.77 -0.34
CA GLN A 109 11.18 3.47 -1.66
C GLN A 109 9.97 4.34 -2.00
N ALA A 110 9.07 4.58 -1.05
CA ALA A 110 7.94 5.48 -1.27
C ALA A 110 8.40 6.91 -1.60
N CYS A 111 9.37 7.43 -0.85
CA CYS A 111 9.89 8.78 -1.04
C CYS A 111 10.69 8.93 -2.34
N GLU A 112 11.49 7.93 -2.72
CA GLU A 112 12.34 7.97 -3.92
C GLU A 112 11.53 7.82 -5.21
N SER A 113 10.55 6.90 -5.21
CA SER A 113 9.74 6.61 -6.39
C SER A 113 8.55 7.54 -6.57
N LEU A 114 8.12 8.21 -5.49
CA LEU A 114 6.84 8.93 -5.40
C LEU A 114 5.61 8.03 -5.67
N VAL A 115 5.78 6.71 -5.61
CA VAL A 115 4.69 5.73 -5.60
C VAL A 115 4.33 5.44 -4.14
N PRO A 116 3.07 5.59 -3.71
CA PRO A 116 2.63 5.20 -2.38
C PRO A 116 2.96 3.73 -2.08
N VAL A 117 3.70 3.49 -0.99
CA VAL A 117 3.95 2.14 -0.47
C VAL A 117 3.24 1.99 0.87
N ILE A 118 2.14 1.23 0.87
CA ILE A 118 1.35 0.95 2.07
C ILE A 118 2.05 -0.14 2.88
N HIS A 119 2.58 0.23 4.04
CA HIS A 119 3.40 -0.63 4.88
C HIS A 119 2.58 -1.39 5.92
N GLU A 120 2.34 -2.67 5.66
CA GLU A 120 1.66 -3.60 6.57
C GLU A 120 2.51 -4.88 6.78
N VAL A 121 3.81 -4.67 6.98
CA VAL A 121 4.71 -5.69 7.55
C VAL A 121 4.69 -5.55 9.07
N LEU A 122 3.94 -6.43 9.72
CA LEU A 122 3.62 -6.34 11.14
C LEU A 122 4.66 -7.05 12.00
N LEU A 123 5.34 -6.30 12.88
CA LEU A 123 6.10 -6.85 13.99
C LEU A 123 5.21 -6.96 15.23
N LEU A 124 4.91 -8.18 15.67
CA LEU A 124 3.96 -8.49 16.72
C LEU A 124 4.58 -9.35 17.82
N ASN A 125 4.08 -9.22 19.05
CA ASN A 125 4.68 -9.93 20.20
C ASN A 125 4.15 -11.35 20.37
N ASN A 126 2.94 -11.64 19.90
CA ASN A 126 2.28 -12.93 20.12
C ASN A 126 1.16 -13.17 19.09
N GLU A 127 0.62 -14.40 19.11
CA GLU A 127 -0.47 -14.82 18.22
C GLU A 127 -1.79 -14.09 18.47
N GLU A 128 -2.06 -13.65 19.69
CA GLU A 128 -3.26 -12.88 20.02
C GLU A 128 -3.27 -11.53 19.27
N GLN A 129 -2.13 -10.83 19.27
CA GLN A 129 -1.95 -9.62 18.47
C GLN A 129 -2.06 -9.92 16.98
N ALA A 130 -1.51 -11.04 16.51
CA ALA A 130 -1.60 -11.44 15.10
C ALA A 130 -3.05 -11.72 14.67
N PHE A 131 -3.80 -12.44 15.49
CA PHE A 131 -5.22 -12.67 15.27
C PHE A 131 -6.01 -11.36 15.22
N ALA A 132 -5.82 -10.49 16.22
CA ALA A 132 -6.53 -9.22 16.31
C ALA A 132 -6.25 -8.28 15.13
N ARG A 133 -5.05 -8.33 14.53
CA ARG A 133 -4.66 -7.44 13.43
C ARG A 133 -4.86 -8.01 12.04
N CYS A 134 -4.84 -9.33 11.89
CA CYS A 134 -4.89 -9.96 10.56
C CYS A 134 -6.24 -10.63 10.26
N ILE A 135 -6.94 -11.12 11.29
CA ILE A 135 -8.11 -12.00 11.12
C ILE A 135 -9.37 -11.36 11.69
N ALA A 136 -9.30 -10.77 12.89
CA ALA A 136 -10.46 -10.18 13.54
C ALA A 136 -11.12 -9.10 12.66
N SER A 137 -12.43 -8.91 12.88
CA SER A 137 -13.19 -7.95 12.09
C SER A 137 -12.91 -6.50 12.48
N SER A 138 -12.54 -6.24 13.73
CA SER A 138 -12.10 -4.93 14.19
C SER A 138 -10.60 -4.75 13.98
N LEU A 139 -10.17 -3.57 13.51
CA LEU A 139 -8.75 -3.21 13.34
C LEU A 139 -7.95 -4.14 12.41
N ASN A 140 -8.63 -4.67 11.39
CA ASN A 140 -8.04 -5.53 10.39
C ASN A 140 -7.11 -4.76 9.45
N ARG A 141 -5.81 -5.04 9.54
CA ARG A 141 -4.76 -4.33 8.80
C ARG A 141 -4.81 -4.56 7.30
N GLY A 142 -5.36 -5.68 6.83
CA GLY A 142 -5.59 -5.90 5.40
C GLY A 142 -6.59 -4.90 4.81
N ARG A 143 -7.70 -4.67 5.52
CA ARG A 143 -8.71 -3.67 5.12
C ARG A 143 -8.22 -2.24 5.29
N GLU A 144 -7.47 -1.95 6.36
CA GLU A 144 -6.80 -0.66 6.52
C GLU A 144 -5.88 -0.38 5.33
N ALA A 145 -5.12 -1.38 4.88
CA ALA A 145 -4.21 -1.25 3.75
C ALA A 145 -4.92 -0.88 2.45
N ALA A 146 -6.01 -1.60 2.14
CA ALA A 146 -6.82 -1.34 0.95
C ALA A 146 -7.35 0.11 0.95
N ARG A 147 -7.95 0.53 2.07
CA ARG A 147 -8.50 1.89 2.20
C ARG A 147 -7.42 2.96 2.12
N ALA A 148 -6.27 2.73 2.76
CA ALA A 148 -5.15 3.66 2.71
C ALA A 148 -4.56 3.79 1.28
N ALA A 149 -4.47 2.68 0.54
CA ALA A 149 -4.05 2.70 -0.85
C ALA A 149 -5.00 3.55 -1.70
N LEU A 150 -6.31 3.26 -1.64
CA LEU A 150 -7.32 3.99 -2.40
C LEU A 150 -7.36 5.48 -2.06
N GLU A 151 -7.19 5.83 -0.78
CA GLU A 151 -7.16 7.23 -0.37
C GLU A 151 -5.91 7.95 -0.90
N MET A 152 -4.75 7.29 -0.90
CA MET A 152 -3.55 7.87 -1.51
C MET A 152 -3.70 8.09 -3.01
N LEU A 153 -4.40 7.19 -3.71
CA LEU A 153 -4.71 7.38 -5.14
C LEU A 153 -5.62 8.60 -5.35
N ASN A 154 -6.64 8.79 -4.51
CA ASN A 154 -7.50 9.98 -4.56
C ASN A 154 -6.69 11.26 -4.36
N VAL A 155 -5.83 11.31 -3.33
CA VAL A 155 -4.97 12.47 -3.03
C VAL A 155 -4.07 12.80 -4.23
N LEU A 156 -3.44 11.79 -4.84
CA LEU A 156 -2.59 12.00 -6.02
C LEU A 156 -3.40 12.50 -7.23
N GLN A 157 -4.63 12.02 -7.40
CA GLN A 157 -5.51 12.47 -8.46
C GLN A 157 -5.95 13.93 -8.26
N GLU A 158 -6.32 14.31 -7.04
CA GLU A 158 -6.65 15.71 -6.69
C GLU A 158 -5.47 16.65 -6.99
N GLN A 159 -4.25 16.27 -6.60
CA GLN A 159 -3.03 17.04 -6.90
C GLN A 159 -2.79 17.17 -8.41
N LYS A 160 -3.02 16.10 -9.20
CA LYS A 160 -2.92 16.15 -10.67
C LYS A 160 -3.93 17.13 -11.28
N ASP A 161 -5.16 17.14 -10.78
CA ASP A 161 -6.22 18.01 -11.29
C ASP A 161 -6.00 19.48 -10.93
N GLU A 162 -5.51 19.77 -9.72
CA GLU A 162 -5.08 21.10 -9.30
C GLU A 162 -3.96 21.66 -10.20
N MET A 163 -2.94 20.84 -10.48
CA MET A 163 -1.85 21.22 -11.39
C MET A 163 -2.36 21.53 -12.80
N ARG A 164 -3.26 20.70 -13.34
CA ARG A 164 -3.89 20.92 -14.66
C ARG A 164 -4.71 22.21 -14.69
N TYR A 165 -5.47 22.49 -13.64
CA TYR A 165 -6.25 23.73 -13.52
C TYR A 165 -5.35 24.97 -13.51
N GLN A 166 -4.27 24.95 -12.72
CA GLN A 166 -3.31 26.05 -12.66
C GLN A 166 -2.60 26.29 -14.00
N ALA A 167 -2.19 25.22 -14.69
CA ALA A 167 -1.58 25.30 -16.01
C ALA A 167 -2.51 25.96 -17.06
N ARG A 168 -3.79 25.55 -17.08
CA ARG A 168 -4.81 26.16 -17.95
C ARG A 168 -5.01 27.64 -17.64
N ARG A 169 -5.13 28.02 -16.37
CA ARG A 169 -5.30 29.43 -15.96
C ARG A 169 -4.13 30.32 -16.38
N ASN A 170 -2.91 29.82 -16.22
CA ASN A 170 -1.69 30.54 -16.60
C ASN A 170 -1.55 30.71 -18.13
N SER A 171 -2.07 29.76 -18.91
CA SER A 171 -2.08 29.87 -20.37
C SER A 171 -3.03 30.97 -20.89
N VAL A 172 -4.24 31.08 -20.31
CA VAL A 172 -5.24 32.10 -20.69
C VAL A 172 -4.78 33.50 -20.31
N SER A 173 -4.14 33.66 -19.15
CA SER A 173 -3.60 34.97 -18.70
C SER A 173 -2.47 35.50 -19.59
N ARG A 174 -1.74 34.65 -20.32
CA ARG A 174 -0.66 35.07 -21.24
C ARG A 174 -1.19 35.50 -22.61
N THR A 175 -2.29 34.91 -23.07
CA THR A 175 -2.91 35.27 -24.35
C THR A 175 -3.73 36.58 -24.26
N GLY A 176 -4.29 36.90 -23.10
CA GLY A 176 -5.08 38.11 -22.87
C GLY A 176 -4.29 39.42 -22.67
N SER A 177 -2.95 39.38 -22.71
CA SER A 177 -2.08 40.56 -22.48
C SER A 177 -1.40 41.08 -23.76
N LEU A 178 -1.82 40.58 -24.94
CA LEU A 178 -1.28 40.92 -26.27
C LEU A 178 -2.25 41.74 -27.15
N ILE A 179 -3.22 42.42 -26.54
CA ILE A 179 -4.17 43.31 -27.25
C ILE A 179 -4.16 44.69 -26.61
#